data_AF-A0A8H4CKF2-F1
#
_entry.id   AF-A0A8H4CKF2-F1
#
_cell.length_a   1.000
_cell.length_b   1.000
_cell.length_c   1.000
_cell.angle_alpha   90.00
_cell.angle_beta   90.00
_cell.angle_gamma   90.00
#
_symmetry.space_group_name_H-M   'P 1'
#
loop_
_entity.id
_entity.type
_entity.pdbx_description
1 polymer ?
#
loop_
_entity_poly.entity_id
_entity_poly.type
_entity_poly.pdbx_seq_one_letter_code
_entity_poly.pdbx_strand_id
1 'polypeptide(L)'
;MNPGFYTADMRLDNLFAISLLTSATAAVTLPRRDATFESSTPVTKEITLPDGRTRTATFFAEFTPENSADAPAPISLHPSAKRGWTPSSPFYDLCGGSTFTNNWNSNAPLVDDCQFLQQYFSSTGGYFRVENSDLDVNGLSWSRLVSINTCGFSVRANPRPATAGYVGNTDVSDLVRDSISGFSQNSQVSVGGNTGCQDADGGQWHPDWLIQRFT
;
A
#
# COMPACT_ATOMS: atom_id res chain seq x y z
N MET A 1 -35.35 -24.89 -80.40
CA MET A 1 -34.08 -25.62 -80.64
C MET A 1 -33.56 -26.07 -79.29
N ASN A 2 -33.28 -27.36 -79.16
CA ASN A 2 -32.79 -28.12 -77.99
C ASN A 2 -31.33 -27.73 -77.64
N PRO A 3 -30.66 -28.31 -76.61
CA PRO A 3 -31.02 -28.61 -75.21
C PRO A 3 -29.90 -28.17 -74.22
N GLY A 4 -30.08 -28.44 -72.92
CA GLY A 4 -28.98 -28.41 -71.95
C GLY A 4 -29.34 -29.09 -70.62
N PHE A 5 -29.62 -30.41 -70.67
CA PHE A 5 -29.69 -31.26 -69.49
C PHE A 5 -28.29 -31.42 -68.88
N TYR A 6 -28.17 -31.42 -67.55
CA TYR A 6 -27.52 -32.51 -66.80
C TYR A 6 -28.03 -32.51 -65.36
N THR A 7 -28.82 -33.53 -65.04
CA THR A 7 -29.08 -34.02 -63.68
C THR A 7 -27.91 -34.92 -63.27
N ALA A 8 -27.36 -34.73 -62.08
CA ALA A 8 -26.76 -35.81 -61.30
C ALA A 8 -26.82 -35.46 -59.81
N ASP A 9 -27.19 -36.47 -59.06
CA ASP A 9 -27.75 -36.47 -57.72
C ASP A 9 -26.71 -37.01 -56.71
N MET A 10 -26.95 -36.74 -55.43
CA MET A 10 -26.44 -37.42 -54.23
C MET A 10 -24.98 -37.22 -53.78
N ARG A 11 -24.81 -36.45 -52.68
CA ARG A 11 -24.52 -36.94 -51.31
C ARG A 11 -24.42 -35.74 -50.37
N LEU A 12 -25.35 -35.60 -49.41
CA LEU A 12 -25.11 -35.88 -47.99
C LEU A 12 -23.74 -35.38 -47.52
N ASP A 13 -23.71 -34.22 -46.86
CA ASP A 13 -23.47 -34.21 -45.41
C ASP A 13 -23.85 -32.86 -44.80
N ASN A 14 -24.65 -32.95 -43.73
CA ASN A 14 -24.84 -31.91 -42.74
C ASN A 14 -23.50 -31.31 -42.32
N LEU A 15 -23.45 -29.99 -42.15
CA LEU A 15 -22.95 -29.36 -40.93
C LEU A 15 -23.26 -27.86 -40.97
N PHE A 16 -24.17 -27.46 -40.06
CA PHE A 16 -24.38 -26.07 -39.69
C PHE A 16 -23.08 -25.47 -39.16
N ALA A 17 -22.40 -24.64 -39.96
CA ALA A 17 -21.39 -23.74 -39.45
C ALA A 17 -22.04 -22.38 -39.16
N ILE A 18 -22.73 -22.30 -38.02
CA ILE A 18 -23.04 -21.00 -37.39
C ILE A 18 -21.71 -20.48 -36.88
N SER A 19 -21.11 -19.55 -37.63
CA SER A 19 -19.96 -18.79 -37.16
C SER A 19 -20.42 -17.90 -36.00
N LEU A 20 -20.27 -18.41 -34.77
CA LEU A 20 -20.28 -17.59 -33.57
C LEU A 20 -19.02 -16.73 -33.61
N LEU A 21 -19.18 -15.48 -34.03
CA LEU A 21 -18.27 -14.41 -33.66
C LEU A 21 -18.35 -14.23 -32.14
N THR A 22 -17.58 -15.03 -31.41
CA THR A 22 -17.24 -14.72 -30.02
C THR A 22 -16.43 -13.44 -30.03
N SER A 23 -17.11 -12.32 -29.79
CA SER A 23 -16.45 -11.09 -29.40
C SER A 23 -15.76 -11.39 -28.07
N ALA A 24 -14.47 -11.73 -28.14
CA ALA A 24 -13.62 -11.74 -26.99
C ALA A 24 -13.54 -10.29 -26.52
N THR A 25 -14.42 -9.92 -25.58
CA THR A 25 -14.14 -8.81 -24.67
C THR A 25 -12.79 -9.13 -24.08
N ALA A 26 -11.75 -8.44 -24.55
CA ALA A 26 -10.51 -8.34 -23.82
C ALA A 26 -10.92 -7.81 -22.44
N ALA A 27 -10.93 -8.70 -21.45
CA ALA A 27 -10.92 -8.27 -20.07
C ALA A 27 -9.67 -7.40 -19.97
N VAL A 28 -9.85 -6.08 -19.90
CA VAL A 28 -8.86 -5.20 -19.34
C VAL A 28 -8.72 -5.69 -17.91
N THR A 29 -7.79 -6.62 -17.69
CA THR A 29 -7.37 -7.02 -16.36
C THR A 29 -6.79 -5.77 -15.76
N LEU A 30 -7.62 -5.05 -15.00
CA LEU A 30 -7.15 -3.97 -14.15
C LEU A 30 -5.95 -4.52 -13.36
N PRO A 31 -4.83 -3.79 -13.26
CA PRO A 31 -3.74 -4.22 -12.40
C PRO A 31 -4.32 -4.55 -11.02
N ARG A 32 -3.98 -5.73 -10.50
CA ARG A 32 -4.48 -6.22 -9.20
C ARG A 32 -4.38 -5.06 -8.19
N ARG A 33 -5.50 -4.71 -7.56
CA ARG A 33 -5.54 -3.73 -6.46
C ARG A 33 -4.64 -4.11 -5.27
N ASP A 34 -4.08 -5.33 -5.28
CA ASP A 34 -3.22 -5.92 -4.26
C ASP A 34 -1.75 -6.11 -4.68
N ALA A 35 -1.32 -5.56 -5.84
CA ALA A 35 0.08 -5.66 -6.24
C ALA A 35 0.96 -4.90 -5.23
N THR A 36 1.81 -5.62 -4.51
CA THR A 36 2.74 -5.04 -3.54
C THR A 36 4.12 -4.98 -4.16
N PHE A 37 4.79 -3.83 -4.04
CA PHE A 37 6.18 -3.64 -4.42
C PHE A 37 7.03 -3.59 -3.15
N GLU A 38 7.88 -4.59 -2.96
CA GLU A 38 8.82 -4.64 -1.84
C GLU A 38 10.23 -4.40 -2.39
N SER A 39 10.77 -3.20 -2.17
CA SER A 39 12.09 -2.79 -2.67
C SER A 39 13.26 -3.43 -1.90
N SER A 40 12.97 -4.06 -0.77
CA SER A 40 13.97 -4.55 0.19
C SER A 40 13.46 -5.80 0.93
N THR A 41 14.40 -6.54 1.52
CA THR A 41 14.06 -7.66 2.40
C THR A 41 13.40 -7.13 3.68
N PRO A 42 12.24 -7.67 4.08
CA PRO A 42 11.62 -7.29 5.34
C PRO A 42 12.50 -7.58 6.55
N VAL A 43 12.40 -6.72 7.55
CA VAL A 43 12.95 -6.96 8.89
C VAL A 43 11.80 -7.15 9.87
N THR A 44 11.83 -8.24 10.62
CA THR A 44 10.87 -8.50 11.70
C THR A 44 11.44 -8.08 13.05
N LYS A 45 10.60 -7.51 13.91
CA LYS A 45 10.95 -7.13 15.27
C LYS A 45 9.77 -7.37 16.20
N GLU A 46 10.04 -7.94 17.36
CA GLU A 46 9.07 -7.96 18.46
C GLU A 46 8.93 -6.55 19.03
N ILE A 47 7.71 -6.03 19.01
CA ILE A 47 7.35 -4.74 19.59
C ILE A 47 6.41 -4.99 20.76
N THR A 48 6.66 -4.30 21.87
CA THR A 48 5.86 -4.42 23.10
C THR A 48 5.25 -3.07 23.40
N LEU A 49 3.92 -3.04 23.56
CA LEU A 49 3.20 -1.85 23.95
C LEU A 49 3.38 -1.56 25.45
N PRO A 50 3.09 -0.34 25.91
CA PRO A 50 3.13 0.01 27.34
C PRO A 50 2.26 -0.88 28.24
N ASP A 51 1.22 -1.50 27.68
CA ASP A 51 0.33 -2.44 28.38
C ASP A 51 0.91 -3.86 28.54
N GLY A 52 2.10 -4.11 28.01
CA GLY A 52 2.79 -5.40 28.07
C GLY A 52 2.41 -6.39 26.96
N ARG A 53 1.48 -6.05 26.05
CA ARG A 53 1.19 -6.89 24.89
C ARG A 53 2.33 -6.82 23.88
N THR A 54 2.76 -7.96 23.37
CA THR A 54 3.85 -8.08 22.38
C THR A 54 3.33 -8.64 21.07
N ARG A 55 3.82 -8.11 19.94
CA ARG A 55 3.55 -8.63 18.58
C ARG A 55 4.77 -8.48 17.69
N THR A 56 4.86 -9.34 16.68
CA THR A 56 5.83 -9.20 15.59
C THR A 56 5.39 -8.11 14.62
N ALA A 57 6.22 -7.08 14.47
CA ALA A 57 6.11 -6.09 13.42
C ALA A 57 7.11 -6.41 12.30
N THR A 58 6.66 -6.31 11.06
CA THR A 58 7.50 -6.41 9.86
C THR A 58 7.63 -5.03 9.24
N PHE A 59 8.85 -4.54 9.15
CA PHE A 59 9.21 -3.28 8.52
C PHE A 59 9.86 -3.54 7.17
N PHE A 60 9.55 -2.67 6.22
CA PHE A 60 10.11 -2.70 4.88
C PHE A 60 10.85 -1.38 4.67
N ALA A 61 11.97 -1.43 3.95
CA ALA A 61 13.03 -0.43 3.89
C ALA A 61 13.94 -0.38 5.14
N GLU A 62 15.22 -0.71 4.91
CA GLU A 62 16.26 -1.09 5.89
C GLU A 62 16.43 -0.18 7.12
N PHE A 63 16.19 -0.75 8.31
CA PHE A 63 16.72 -0.24 9.56
C PHE A 63 18.22 -0.53 9.70
N THR A 64 18.97 0.33 10.40
CA THR A 64 20.11 -0.13 11.22
C THR A 64 19.92 0.39 12.65
N PRO A 65 19.47 -0.46 13.60
CA PRO A 65 19.47 -0.11 15.01
C PRO A 65 20.75 -0.65 15.66
N GLU A 66 21.80 0.15 15.72
CA GLU A 66 22.77 0.01 16.81
C GLU A 66 23.18 1.43 17.26
N ASN A 67 22.73 1.78 18.47
CA ASN A 67 23.20 2.91 19.30
C ASN A 67 22.82 4.34 18.85
N SER A 68 21.54 4.73 18.94
CA SER A 68 21.11 6.14 18.88
C SER A 68 21.23 6.86 20.23
N ALA A 69 22.43 6.87 20.82
CA ALA A 69 22.75 7.77 21.92
C ALA A 69 23.42 9.08 21.45
N ASP A 70 23.88 9.20 20.19
CA ASP A 70 24.72 10.33 19.77
C ASP A 70 24.51 10.81 18.32
N ALA A 71 23.30 10.72 17.76
CA ALA A 71 23.02 11.44 16.52
C ALA A 71 22.65 12.90 16.87
N PRO A 72 23.48 13.92 16.54
CA PRO A 72 23.06 15.30 16.72
C PRO A 72 21.77 15.52 15.92
N ALA A 73 20.78 16.12 16.58
CA ALA A 73 19.54 16.52 15.93
C ALA A 73 19.87 17.35 14.68
N PRO A 74 19.35 17.00 13.50
CA PRO A 74 19.50 17.84 12.33
C PRO A 74 18.86 19.20 12.62
N ILE A 75 19.64 20.26 12.43
CA ILE A 75 19.18 21.66 12.49
C ILE A 75 18.42 22.05 11.19
N SER A 76 18.11 21.06 10.35
CA SER A 76 17.31 21.16 9.13
C SER A 76 15.97 20.49 9.39
N LEU A 77 14.86 21.13 8.98
CA LEU A 77 13.53 20.51 8.89
C LEU A 77 13.54 19.24 8.01
N HIS A 78 14.61 19.02 7.25
CA HIS A 78 14.85 17.82 6.46
C HIS A 78 15.92 16.97 7.12
N PRO A 79 15.52 15.91 7.86
CA PRO A 79 16.47 15.10 8.59
C PRO A 79 17.29 14.23 7.63
N SER A 80 18.61 14.35 7.71
CA SER A 80 19.55 13.49 6.99
C SER A 80 19.56 12.11 7.64
N ALA A 81 18.68 11.20 7.22
CA ALA A 81 18.62 9.87 7.80
C ALA A 81 18.42 8.76 6.79
N LYS A 82 18.71 7.56 7.29
CA LYS A 82 18.76 6.27 6.63
C LYS A 82 17.43 5.93 5.93
N ARG A 83 17.48 5.01 4.95
CA ARG A 83 16.29 4.52 4.23
C ARG A 83 15.31 3.87 5.22
N GLY A 84 13.99 4.01 5.03
CA GLY A 84 12.99 3.30 5.82
C GLY A 84 12.60 3.96 7.15
N TRP A 85 12.09 3.15 8.10
CA TRP A 85 11.71 3.63 9.44
C TRP A 85 12.96 4.17 10.16
N THR A 86 12.87 5.33 10.78
CA THR A 86 13.92 5.93 11.62
C THR A 86 13.30 6.26 12.97
N PRO A 87 13.68 5.57 14.06
CA PRO A 87 13.15 5.84 15.38
C PRO A 87 13.82 7.09 15.94
N SER A 88 13.08 7.88 16.72
CA SER A 88 13.61 9.11 17.29
C SER A 88 12.81 9.55 18.51
N SER A 89 13.37 10.41 19.36
CA SER A 89 12.62 10.95 20.50
C SER A 89 11.44 11.85 20.11
N PRO A 90 11.49 12.68 19.05
CA PRO A 90 10.35 13.51 18.67
C PRO A 90 9.25 12.69 17.99
N PHE A 91 8.02 13.17 18.17
CA PHE A 91 6.86 12.76 17.38
C PHE A 91 6.81 13.61 16.11
N TYR A 92 6.64 12.94 14.97
CA TYR A 92 6.62 13.57 13.66
C TYR A 92 5.22 13.51 13.07
N ASP A 93 4.69 14.69 12.76
CA ASP A 93 3.47 14.95 11.99
C ASP A 93 3.90 15.66 10.71
N LEU A 94 4.16 14.87 9.67
CA LEU A 94 4.84 15.31 8.45
C LEU A 94 3.88 15.34 7.26
N CYS A 95 2.65 14.91 7.45
CA CYS A 95 1.58 15.00 6.47
C CYS A 95 0.47 15.95 6.93
N GLY A 96 -0.33 16.39 5.98
CA GLY A 96 -1.51 17.20 6.22
C GLY A 96 -2.77 16.36 6.39
N GLY A 97 -3.91 17.04 6.34
CA GLY A 97 -5.22 16.39 6.34
C GLY A 97 -5.36 15.39 5.19
N SER A 98 -6.03 14.27 5.47
CA SER A 98 -6.23 13.19 4.51
C SER A 98 -7.67 13.09 4.03
N THR A 99 -7.83 12.59 2.81
CA THR A 99 -9.09 12.00 2.36
C THR A 99 -9.24 10.57 2.89
N PHE A 100 -10.45 10.04 2.91
CA PHE A 100 -10.73 8.66 3.32
C PHE A 100 -11.70 8.01 2.35
N THR A 101 -11.31 6.87 1.80
CA THR A 101 -12.10 6.03 0.90
C THR A 101 -12.16 4.63 1.49
N ASN A 102 -13.39 4.19 1.78
CA ASN A 102 -13.62 2.84 2.27
C ASN A 102 -13.21 1.82 1.20
N ASN A 103 -12.27 0.94 1.56
CA ASN A 103 -11.75 -0.14 0.73
C ASN A 103 -12.04 -1.52 1.36
N TRP A 104 -13.08 -1.60 2.20
CA TRP A 104 -13.47 -2.83 2.88
C TRP A 104 -13.79 -3.95 1.88
N ASN A 105 -13.26 -5.13 2.19
CA ASN A 105 -13.54 -6.38 1.53
C ASN A 105 -13.39 -7.53 2.54
N SER A 106 -13.74 -8.76 2.17
CA SER A 106 -13.65 -9.93 3.06
C SER A 106 -12.24 -10.22 3.60
N ASN A 107 -11.21 -9.74 2.90
CA ASN A 107 -9.81 -9.89 3.27
C ASN A 107 -9.29 -8.67 4.04
N ALA A 108 -10.13 -7.77 4.54
CA ALA A 108 -9.68 -6.63 5.34
C ALA A 108 -8.94 -7.10 6.63
N PRO A 109 -7.94 -6.32 7.10
CA PRO A 109 -7.23 -6.63 8.33
C PRO A 109 -8.13 -6.49 9.55
N LEU A 110 -7.76 -7.18 10.63
CA LEU A 110 -8.48 -7.14 11.89
C LEU A 110 -8.28 -5.78 12.57
N VAL A 111 -9.37 -5.23 13.13
CA VAL A 111 -9.33 -3.98 13.90
C VAL A 111 -8.35 -4.08 15.07
N ASP A 112 -8.32 -5.19 15.80
CA ASP A 112 -7.35 -5.42 16.89
C ASP A 112 -5.89 -5.30 16.44
N ASP A 113 -5.58 -5.72 15.22
CA ASP A 113 -4.24 -5.60 14.65
C ASP A 113 -3.91 -4.16 14.28
N CYS A 114 -4.86 -3.46 13.69
CA CYS A 114 -4.69 -2.05 13.37
C CYS A 114 -4.64 -1.16 14.62
N GLN A 115 -5.41 -1.49 15.66
CA GLN A 115 -5.33 -0.80 16.95
C GLN A 115 -3.96 -0.96 17.59
N PHE A 116 -3.39 -2.16 17.55
CA PHE A 116 -2.03 -2.37 18.05
C PHE A 116 -1.01 -1.52 17.27
N LEU A 117 -1.09 -1.52 15.94
CA LEU A 117 -0.24 -0.70 15.09
C LEU A 117 -0.36 0.79 15.41
N GLN A 118 -1.59 1.28 15.54
CA GLN A 118 -1.90 2.66 15.93
C GLN A 118 -1.26 3.01 17.28
N GLN A 119 -1.43 2.16 18.29
CA GLN A 119 -0.90 2.37 19.64
C GLN A 119 0.63 2.40 19.66
N TYR A 120 1.26 1.53 18.87
CA TYR A 120 2.72 1.52 18.74
C TYR A 120 3.24 2.86 18.21
N PHE A 121 2.68 3.37 17.10
CA PHE A 121 3.10 4.66 16.55
C PHE A 121 2.64 5.87 17.38
N SER A 122 1.59 5.73 18.19
CA SER A 122 1.19 6.77 19.16
C SER A 122 2.15 6.90 20.35
N SER A 123 2.98 5.88 20.60
CA SER A 123 3.89 5.83 21.75
C SER A 123 5.38 5.81 21.35
N THR A 124 5.67 5.62 20.07
CA THR A 124 7.03 5.55 19.53
C THR A 124 7.25 6.66 18.51
N GLY A 125 8.12 7.61 18.84
CA GLY A 125 8.53 8.69 17.93
C GLY A 125 9.39 8.18 16.78
N GLY A 126 9.27 8.83 15.62
CA GLY A 126 10.02 8.47 14.42
C GLY A 126 9.29 8.82 13.13
N TYR A 127 9.88 8.44 12.00
CA TYR A 127 9.28 8.62 10.68
C TYR A 127 9.79 7.57 9.70
N PHE A 128 9.03 7.36 8.64
CA PHE A 128 9.44 6.64 7.44
C PHE A 128 10.05 7.61 6.44
N ARG A 129 11.20 7.26 5.89
CA ARG A 129 11.78 7.89 4.69
C ARG A 129 11.53 6.99 3.49
N VAL A 130 10.70 7.46 2.56
CA VAL A 130 10.24 6.74 1.36
C VAL A 130 11.01 7.27 0.15
N GLU A 131 11.92 6.45 -0.39
CA GLU A 131 12.65 6.83 -1.60
C GLU A 131 11.81 6.60 -2.85
N ASN A 132 12.17 7.29 -3.93
CA ASN A 132 11.68 7.00 -5.27
C ASN A 132 11.87 5.52 -5.66
N SER A 133 12.98 4.89 -5.22
CA SER A 133 13.25 3.46 -5.45
C SER A 133 12.42 2.50 -4.60
N ASP A 134 11.73 3.01 -3.57
CA ASP A 134 10.83 2.23 -2.73
C ASP A 134 9.41 2.20 -3.31
N LEU A 135 9.17 2.87 -4.43
CA LEU A 135 7.87 3.00 -5.08
C LEU A 135 7.92 2.43 -6.49
N ASP A 136 6.84 1.74 -6.88
CA ASP A 136 6.65 1.30 -8.26
C ASP A 136 6.75 2.49 -9.23
N VAL A 137 7.49 2.30 -10.32
CA VAL A 137 7.76 3.34 -11.31
C VAL A 137 6.49 3.88 -11.97
N ASN A 138 5.43 3.07 -12.03
CA ASN A 138 4.14 3.45 -12.58
C ASN A 138 3.12 3.89 -11.51
N GLY A 139 3.49 3.81 -10.22
CA GLY A 139 2.62 4.06 -9.08
C GLY A 139 1.37 3.17 -9.03
N LEU A 140 1.42 1.99 -9.65
CA LEU A 140 0.31 1.05 -9.68
C LEU A 140 0.34 0.10 -8.48
N SER A 141 1.54 -0.21 -7.97
CA SER A 141 1.73 -1.11 -6.85
C SER A 141 1.89 -0.37 -5.52
N TRP A 142 1.41 -0.98 -4.45
CA TRP A 142 1.54 -0.48 -3.08
C TRP A 142 2.88 -0.89 -2.48
N SER A 143 3.59 0.05 -1.89
CA SER A 143 4.78 -0.21 -1.10
C SER A 143 4.41 -0.27 0.36
N ARG A 144 4.60 -1.44 0.98
CA ARG A 144 4.36 -1.58 2.42
C ARG A 144 5.44 -0.84 3.19
N LEU A 145 5.04 -0.08 4.20
CA LEU A 145 5.98 0.56 5.13
C LEU A 145 6.15 -0.30 6.38
N VAL A 146 5.02 -0.79 6.89
CA VAL A 146 4.97 -1.59 8.12
C VAL A 146 3.76 -2.51 8.09
N SER A 147 3.88 -3.67 8.73
CA SER A 147 2.74 -4.52 9.06
C SER A 147 2.89 -5.17 10.42
N ILE A 148 1.78 -5.33 11.13
CA ILE A 148 1.66 -6.08 12.39
C ILE A 148 0.53 -7.08 12.21
N ASN A 149 0.86 -8.36 12.29
CA ASN A 149 -0.06 -9.46 11.98
C ASN A 149 -0.82 -9.17 10.67
N THR A 150 -2.14 -9.00 10.75
CA THR A 150 -2.97 -8.79 9.57
C THR A 150 -2.96 -7.34 9.11
N CYS A 151 -2.66 -6.35 9.96
CA CYS A 151 -2.75 -4.94 9.58
C CYS A 151 -1.44 -4.43 8.98
N GLY A 152 -1.45 -4.01 7.71
CA GLY A 152 -0.34 -3.30 7.11
C GLY A 152 -0.73 -1.91 6.62
N PHE A 153 0.25 -1.01 6.70
CA PHE A 153 0.16 0.35 6.20
C PHE A 153 1.11 0.49 5.00
N SER A 154 0.54 0.91 3.89
CA SER A 154 1.24 1.04 2.61
C SER A 154 1.05 2.41 2.00
N VAL A 155 1.98 2.78 1.13
CA VAL A 155 1.92 3.99 0.31
C VAL A 155 2.16 3.66 -1.15
N ARG A 156 1.67 4.50 -2.04
CA ARG A 156 2.10 4.57 -3.44
C ARG A 156 2.05 6.02 -3.89
N ALA A 157 2.76 6.36 -4.95
CA ALA A 157 2.67 7.71 -5.50
C ALA A 157 2.88 7.71 -7.02
N ASN A 158 2.07 8.52 -7.69
CA ASN A 158 2.29 8.92 -9.08
C ASN A 158 1.88 10.40 -9.25
N PRO A 159 2.82 11.32 -9.53
CA PRO A 159 4.25 11.06 -9.69
C PRO A 159 4.92 10.62 -8.39
N ARG A 160 6.02 9.86 -8.52
CA ARG A 160 6.92 9.58 -7.39
C ARG A 160 7.53 10.90 -6.88
N PRO A 161 7.89 10.99 -5.60
CA PRO A 161 8.54 12.18 -5.09
C PRO A 161 9.87 12.42 -5.84
N ALA A 162 10.18 13.68 -6.08
CA ALA A 162 11.43 14.09 -6.75
C ALA A 162 12.64 13.77 -5.86
N THR A 163 12.47 13.90 -4.54
CA THR A 163 13.40 13.47 -3.51
C THR A 163 12.72 12.44 -2.59
N ALA A 164 13.21 12.28 -1.36
CA ALA A 164 12.59 11.37 -0.40
C ALA A 164 11.35 11.99 0.21
N GLY A 165 10.27 11.22 0.27
CA GLY A 165 9.07 11.59 1.00
C GLY A 165 9.14 11.12 2.45
N TYR A 166 8.51 11.86 3.36
CA TYR A 166 8.40 11.44 4.76
C TYR A 166 6.98 11.14 5.18
N VAL A 167 6.81 10.12 6.03
CA VAL A 167 5.56 9.81 6.73
C VAL A 167 5.91 9.63 8.20
N GLY A 168 5.43 10.53 9.06
CA GLY A 168 5.70 10.52 10.48
C GLY A 168 4.90 9.46 11.24
N ASN A 169 5.31 9.19 12.47
CA ASN A 169 4.59 8.27 13.34
C ASN A 169 3.21 8.78 13.75
N THR A 170 3.07 10.10 13.95
CA THR A 170 1.76 10.71 14.24
C THR A 170 0.83 10.53 13.04
N ASP A 171 1.34 10.70 11.81
CA ASP A 171 0.57 10.49 10.58
C ASP A 171 0.00 9.06 10.51
N VAL A 172 0.83 8.03 10.71
CA VAL A 172 0.38 6.63 10.71
C VAL A 172 -0.62 6.38 11.84
N SER A 173 -0.37 6.90 13.04
CA SER A 173 -1.27 6.71 14.18
C SER A 173 -2.64 7.32 13.93
N ASP A 174 -2.68 8.55 13.43
CA ASP A 174 -3.90 9.30 13.19
C ASP A 174 -4.73 8.71 12.05
N LEU A 175 -4.09 8.37 10.92
CA LEU A 175 -4.77 7.74 9.80
C LEU A 175 -5.39 6.40 10.18
N VAL A 176 -4.70 5.60 11.00
CA VAL A 176 -5.22 4.30 11.45
C VAL A 176 -6.33 4.47 12.48
N ARG A 177 -6.17 5.39 13.46
CA ARG A 177 -7.20 5.73 14.45
C ARG A 177 -8.49 6.15 13.75
N ASP A 178 -8.39 7.10 12.82
CA ASP A 178 -9.55 7.70 12.15
C ASP A 178 -10.22 6.68 11.21
N SER A 179 -9.43 5.81 10.58
CA SER A 179 -9.94 4.69 9.77
C SER A 179 -10.75 3.71 10.61
N ILE A 180 -10.25 3.32 11.80
CA ILE A 180 -10.97 2.42 12.71
C ILE A 180 -12.28 3.08 13.18
N SER A 181 -12.21 4.35 13.59
CA SER A 181 -13.35 5.10 14.12
C SER A 181 -14.45 5.32 13.08
N GLY A 182 -14.09 5.56 11.82
CA GLY A 182 -15.05 5.91 10.77
C GLY A 182 -15.55 4.74 9.92
N PHE A 183 -14.77 3.66 9.80
CA PHE A 183 -14.98 2.66 8.74
C PHE A 183 -14.85 1.20 9.19
N SER A 184 -14.71 0.94 10.50
CA SER A 184 -14.69 -0.43 10.99
C SER A 184 -16.02 -1.15 10.73
N GLN A 185 -15.92 -2.39 10.25
CA GLN A 185 -17.06 -3.26 9.97
C GLN A 185 -16.67 -4.71 10.23
N ASN A 186 -17.51 -5.45 10.99
CA ASN A 186 -17.27 -6.86 11.33
C ASN A 186 -15.88 -7.12 11.95
N SER A 187 -15.42 -6.22 12.83
CA SER A 187 -14.08 -6.25 13.44
C SER A 187 -12.93 -6.22 12.42
N GLN A 188 -13.19 -5.71 11.22
CA GLN A 188 -12.18 -5.49 10.17
C GLN A 188 -12.23 -4.03 9.69
N VAL A 189 -11.12 -3.55 9.13
CA VAL A 189 -11.02 -2.18 8.60
C VAL A 189 -10.07 -2.14 7.40
N SER A 190 -10.50 -1.62 6.27
CA SER A 190 -9.62 -1.37 5.12
C SER A 190 -10.01 -0.05 4.51
N VAL A 191 -9.12 0.91 4.59
CA VAL A 191 -9.36 2.30 4.20
C VAL A 191 -8.10 2.79 3.53
N GLY A 192 -8.25 3.54 2.46
CA GLY A 192 -7.15 4.28 1.86
C GLY A 192 -7.53 5.72 1.67
N GLY A 193 -6.59 6.50 1.19
CA GLY A 193 -6.79 7.91 0.95
C GLY A 193 -5.59 8.51 0.28
N ASN A 194 -5.62 9.83 0.19
CA ASN A 194 -4.51 10.65 -0.27
C ASN A 194 -4.26 11.74 0.77
N THR A 195 -2.99 12.01 1.05
CA THR A 195 -2.54 13.10 1.92
C THR A 195 -1.33 13.78 1.28
N GLY A 196 -1.11 15.06 1.61
CA GLY A 196 0.11 15.79 1.25
C GLY A 196 1.14 15.69 2.37
N CYS A 197 2.31 15.16 2.07
CA CYS A 197 3.40 14.94 3.01
C CYS A 197 4.64 15.74 2.63
N GLN A 198 5.48 16.08 3.60
CA GLN A 198 6.74 16.77 3.37
C GLN A 198 7.75 15.88 2.63
N ASP A 199 8.54 16.48 1.74
CA ASP A 199 9.70 15.84 1.12
C ASP A 199 11.04 16.37 1.70
N ALA A 200 12.16 15.84 1.20
CA ALA A 200 13.50 16.18 1.66
C ALA A 200 14.01 17.57 1.28
N ASP A 201 13.32 18.29 0.39
CA ASP A 201 13.70 19.63 -0.05
C ASP A 201 12.76 20.71 0.52
N GLY A 202 11.78 20.36 1.34
CA GLY A 202 10.77 21.29 1.87
C GLY A 202 9.57 21.47 0.97
N GLY A 203 9.47 20.66 -0.08
CA GLY A 203 8.28 20.54 -0.90
C GLY A 203 7.24 19.61 -0.30
N GLN A 204 6.24 19.29 -1.12
CA GLN A 204 5.21 18.32 -0.79
C GLN A 204 5.12 17.24 -1.85
N TRP A 205 4.98 16.01 -1.40
CA TRP A 205 4.58 14.86 -2.22
C TRP A 205 3.22 14.36 -1.74
N HIS A 206 2.42 13.76 -2.63
CA HIS A 206 1.04 13.39 -2.34
C HIS A 206 0.83 11.88 -2.44
N PRO A 207 1.30 11.08 -1.46
CA PRO A 207 1.05 9.66 -1.47
C PRO A 207 -0.44 9.35 -1.38
N ASP A 208 -0.83 8.35 -2.15
CA ASP A 208 -1.93 7.52 -1.72
C ASP A 208 -1.44 6.61 -0.58
N TRP A 209 -2.28 6.37 0.42
CA TRP A 209 -2.04 5.40 1.48
C TRP A 209 -3.16 4.37 1.56
N LEU A 210 -2.87 3.21 2.13
CA LEU A 210 -3.82 2.12 2.28
C LEU A 210 -3.53 1.28 3.53
N ILE A 211 -4.57 1.06 4.32
CA ILE A 211 -4.63 0.01 5.34
C ILE A 211 -5.17 -1.24 4.66
N GLN A 212 -4.34 -2.26 4.56
CA GLN A 212 -4.68 -3.52 3.90
C GLN A 212 -4.10 -4.71 4.62
N ARG A 213 -4.62 -5.89 4.27
CA ARG A 213 -4.15 -7.15 4.84
C ARG A 213 -2.97 -7.70 4.06
N PHE A 214 -1.95 -8.12 4.79
CA PHE A 214 -0.87 -8.92 4.24
C PHE A 214 -0.98 -10.35 4.78
N THR A 215 -0.84 -11.32 3.87
CA THR A 215 -0.87 -12.75 4.16
C THR A 215 0.51 -13.35 4.01
#